data_AF-A0A3D3IX05-F1
#
_entry.id   AF-A0A3D3IX05-F1
#
_cell.length_a   1.000
_cell.length_b   1.000
_cell.length_c   1.000
_cell.angle_alpha   90.00
_cell.angle_beta   90.00
_cell.angle_gamma   90.00
#
_symmetry.space_group_name_H-M   'P 1'
#
loop_
_entity.id
_entity.type
_entity.pdbx_description
1 polymer ?
#
loop_
_entity_poly.entity_id
_entity_poly.type
_entity_poly.pdbx_seq_one_letter_code
_entity_poly.pdbx_strand_id
1 'polypeptide(L)' 'ESHVGVPQLHAMARGDYARKSVLAAHGFRLPSCMDNRPLKFEEWDMMRPQTVFVSATPSDWEL' A
#
# COMPACT_ATOMS: atom_id res chain seq x y z
N GLU A 1 13.71 -6.57 7.42
CA GLU A 1 12.61 -7.55 7.27
C GLU A 1 11.73 -7.24 6.06
N SER A 2 12.33 -7.36 4.87
CA SER A 2 11.60 -7.21 3.61
C SER A 2 10.40 -8.16 3.55
N HIS A 3 10.54 -9.41 4.01
CA HIS A 3 9.47 -10.41 3.96
C HIS A 3 8.19 -10.02 4.71
N VAL A 4 8.26 -9.04 5.63
CA VAL A 4 7.10 -8.43 6.28
C VAL A 4 6.75 -7.07 5.63
N GLY A 5 7.77 -6.25 5.35
CA GLY A 5 7.59 -4.92 4.80
C GLY A 5 6.95 -4.89 3.41
N VAL A 6 7.32 -5.81 2.52
CA VAL A 6 6.78 -5.90 1.16
C VAL A 6 5.28 -6.23 1.18
N PRO A 7 4.80 -7.28 1.90
CA PRO A 7 3.37 -7.50 2.07
C PRO A 7 2.63 -6.32 2.71
N GLN A 8 3.27 -5.64 3.67
CA GLN A 8 2.69 -4.45 4.30
C GLN A 8 2.46 -3.33 3.28
N LEU A 9 3.46 -3.01 2.44
CA LEU A 9 3.33 -2.02 1.36
C LEU A 9 2.18 -2.36 0.42
N HIS A 10 2.02 -3.64 0.08
CA HIS A 10 0.91 -4.10 -0.76
C HIS A 10 -0.46 -3.85 -0.10
N ALA A 11 -0.57 -4.08 1.20
CA ALA A 11 -1.84 -3.95 1.92
C ALA A 11 -2.30 -2.49 2.16
N MET A 12 -1.38 -1.51 2.15
CA MET A 12 -1.66 -0.13 2.55
C MET A 12 -2.82 0.51 1.79
N ALA A 13 -2.81 0.46 0.45
CA ALA A 13 -3.86 1.07 -0.37
C ALA A 13 -5.24 0.45 -0.11
N ARG A 14 -5.30 -0.87 0.09
CA ARG A 14 -6.55 -1.59 0.34
C ARG A 14 -7.13 -1.26 1.72
N GLY A 15 -6.28 -1.23 2.75
CA GLY A 15 -6.69 -0.87 4.11
C GLY A 15 -7.19 0.57 4.20
N ASP A 16 -6.53 1.50 3.51
CA ASP A 16 -6.97 2.90 3.45
C ASP A 16 -8.30 3.07 2.70
N TYR A 17 -8.45 2.40 1.55
CA TYR A 17 -9.72 2.38 0.79
C TYR A 17 -10.87 1.86 1.64
N ALA A 18 -10.67 0.77 2.39
CA ALA A 18 -11.69 0.16 3.23
C ALA A 18 -12.22 1.15 4.29
N ARG A 19 -11.35 1.90 4.96
CA ARG A 19 -11.81 2.93 5.92
C ARG A 19 -12.47 4.11 5.24
N LYS A 20 -11.88 4.64 4.16
CA LYS A 20 -12.37 5.89 3.54
C LYS A 20 -13.68 5.70 2.80
N SER A 21 -13.90 4.52 2.21
CA SER A 21 -15.18 4.18 1.59
C SER A 21 -16.32 4.21 2.61
N VAL A 22 -16.10 3.71 3.83
CA VAL A 22 -17.08 3.80 4.94
C VAL A 22 -17.35 5.26 5.32
N LEU A 23 -16.30 6.09 5.46
CA LEU A 23 -16.48 7.52 5.78
C LEU A 23 -17.27 8.27 4.70
N ALA A 24 -16.99 7.99 3.42
CA ALA A 24 -17.71 8.59 2.30
C ALA A 24 -19.17 8.11 2.24
N ALA A 25 -19.40 6.80 2.40
CA ALA A 25 -20.74 6.21 2.36
C ALA A 25 -21.67 6.74 3.45
N HIS A 26 -21.13 7.05 4.63
CA HIS A 26 -21.89 7.63 5.74
C HIS A 26 -21.83 9.17 5.80
N GLY A 27 -21.34 9.83 4.75
CA GLY A 27 -21.38 11.30 4.63
C GLY A 27 -20.41 12.06 5.53
N PHE A 28 -19.46 11.37 6.19
CA PHE A 28 -18.43 12.02 7.02
C PHE A 28 -17.35 12.71 6.17
N ARG A 29 -17.16 12.27 4.93
CA ARG A 29 -16.22 12.87 3.97
C ARG A 29 -16.85 12.89 2.58
N LEU A 30 -16.39 13.84 1.75
CA LEU A 30 -16.72 13.85 0.32
C LEU A 30 -16.09 12.62 -0.38
N PRO A 31 -16.68 12.13 -1.49
CA PRO A 31 -16.12 11.01 -2.25
C PRO A 31 -14.68 11.24 -2.74
N SER A 32 -14.27 12.50 -2.96
CA SER A 32 -12.90 12.85 -3.35
C SER A 32 -11.84 12.53 -2.29
N CYS A 33 -12.23 12.21 -1.05
CA CYS A 33 -11.27 11.79 -0.03
C CYS A 33 -10.55 10.49 -0.39
N MET A 34 -11.12 9.69 -1.31
CA MET A 34 -10.53 8.45 -1.83
C MET A 34 -9.27 8.69 -2.67
N ASP A 35 -9.13 9.88 -3.29
CA ASP A 35 -8.00 10.21 -4.15
C ASP A 35 -6.73 10.53 -3.34
N ASN A 36 -6.89 11.02 -2.11
CA ASN A 36 -5.79 11.22 -1.18
C ASN A 36 -5.45 9.88 -0.50
N ARG A 37 -4.75 8.98 -1.18
CA ARG A 37 -4.47 7.61 -0.69
C ARG A 37 -2.99 7.24 -0.78
N PRO A 38 -2.54 6.18 -0.08
CA PRO A 38 -1.26 5.54 -0.37
C PRO A 38 -1.20 5.05 -1.82
N LEU A 39 0.03 4.87 -2.32
CA LEU A 39 0.28 4.21 -3.60
C LEU A 39 -0.23 2.77 -3.56
N LYS A 40 -0.79 2.30 -4.68
CA LYS A 40 -0.94 0.88 -4.94
C LYS A 40 0.44 0.26 -5.12
N PHE A 41 0.53 -1.05 -4.91
CA PHE A 41 1.80 -1.75 -4.98
C PHE A 41 2.47 -1.58 -6.34
N GLU A 42 1.69 -1.63 -7.42
CA GLU A 42 2.15 -1.47 -8.80
C GLU A 42 2.64 -0.05 -9.08
N GLU A 43 1.96 0.97 -8.50
CA GLU A 43 2.38 2.37 -8.60
C GLU A 43 3.72 2.58 -7.88
N TRP A 44 3.87 2.00 -6.69
CA TRP A 44 5.13 2.05 -5.95
C TRP A 44 6.26 1.29 -6.66
N ASP A 45 5.99 0.11 -7.20
CA ASP A 45 6.97 -0.72 -7.92
C ASP A 45 7.52 -0.01 -9.16
N MET A 46 6.66 0.72 -9.88
CA MET A 46 7.07 1.55 -11.02
C MET A 46 7.86 2.80 -10.63
N MET A 47 7.57 3.39 -9.46
CA MET A 47 8.17 4.66 -9.03
C MET A 47 9.41 4.48 -8.17
N ARG A 48 9.64 3.30 -7.60
CA ARG A 48 10.77 3.10 -6.68
C ARG A 48 12.10 3.18 -7.45
N PRO A 49 13.12 3.87 -6.91
CA PRO A 49 14.47 3.79 -7.44
C PRO A 49 15.08 2.43 -7.12
N GLN A 50 16.37 2.26 -7.44
CA GLN A 50 17.13 1.08 -7.02
C GLN A 50 16.96 0.85 -5.51
N THR A 51 16.46 -0.33 -5.15
CA THR A 51 16.05 -0.68 -3.79
C THR A 51 16.75 -1.97 -3.39
N VAL A 52 17.20 -2.05 -2.13
CA VAL A 52 17.80 -3.27 -1.56
C VAL A 52 16.84 -3.85 -0.53
N PHE A 53 16.41 -5.09 -0.76
CA PHE A 53 15.58 -5.84 0.18
C PHE A 53 16.47 -6.55 1.21
N VAL A 54 16.25 -6.26 2.49
CA VAL A 54 17.07 -6.82 3.59
C VAL A 54 16.20 -7.68 4.49
N SER A 55 16.45 -8.98 4.52
CA SER A 55 15.89 -9.92 5.49
C SER A 55 16.73 -11.19 5.64
N ALA A 56 16.65 -11.80 6.82
CA ALA A 56 17.17 -13.14 7.07
C ALA A 56 16.36 -14.26 6.40
N THR A 57 15.08 -14.00 6.07
CA THR A 57 14.15 -14.95 5.45
C THR A 57 13.45 -14.31 4.25
N PRO A 58 14.16 -14.05 3.15
CA PRO A 58 13.57 -13.39 1.99
C PRO A 58 12.47 -14.24 1.35
N SER A 59 11.43 -13.59 0.83
CA SER A 59 10.37 -14.26 0.06
C SER A 59 10.72 -14.35 -1.42
N ASP A 60 10.06 -15.23 -2.18
CA ASP A 60 10.33 -15.44 -3.62
C ASP A 60 10.23 -14.16 -4.46
N TRP A 61 9.36 -13.22 -4.08
CA TRP A 61 9.22 -11.95 -4.79
C TRP A 61 10.46 -11.03 -4.63
N GLU A 62 11.26 -11.25 -3.59
CA GLU A 62 12.41 -10.39 -3.22
C GLU A 62 13.74 -10.84 -3.86
N LEU A 63 13.74 -11.99 -4.55
CA LEU A 63 14.89 -12.65 -5.19
C LEU A 63 14.84 -12.50 -6.71
#